data_AF-A0A7Y8ESX9-F1
#
_entry.id   AF-A0A7Y8ESX9-F1
#
_cell.length_a   1.000
_cell.length_b   1.000
_cell.length_c   1.000
_cell.angle_alpha   90.00
_cell.angle_beta   90.00
_cell.angle_gamma   90.00
#
_symmetry.space_group_name_H-M   'P 1'
#
loop_
_entity.id
_entity.type
_entity.pdbx_description
1 polymer ?
#
loop_
_entity_poly.entity_id
_entity_poly.type
_entity_poly.pdbx_seq_one_letter_code
_entity_poly.pdbx_strand_id
1 'polypeptide(L)'
;MKRGTLFTIAGGLLCGLLVAGALKWRGDPNALWHIVSQQCVPDQQQQHKPDPCLAVDLDRGYALLKDRNGPLHDLLIPVDKVTGIEDPALGRQLLPHYFTQAWKHRAALSDGLKKPIPDAFVSVAINSRFGRSQNQLHVHIACLRPEVFVALSQQGKALDEQWQVLPRPLMGHTYSARTLSATDAEVLDPMALLHDYVEAQGSSMSHYSLLMTPRADGSFVLLSTHLALTELNLGSAGELQDYRCDLMTQL
;
A
#
# COMPACT_ATOMS: atom_id res chain seq x y z
N MET A 1 -36.10 11.44 43.21
CA MET A 1 -36.07 11.02 41.78
C MET A 1 -35.50 12.18 40.95
N LYS A 2 -34.39 11.98 40.20
CA LYS A 2 -33.77 12.86 39.16
C LYS A 2 -32.23 12.73 39.02
N ARG A 3 -31.59 11.70 39.59
CA ARG A 3 -30.13 11.44 39.37
C ARG A 3 -29.81 10.64 38.10
N GLY A 4 -30.82 10.03 37.45
CA GLY A 4 -30.62 9.17 36.28
C GLY A 4 -30.45 9.89 34.94
N THR A 5 -30.97 11.11 34.78
CA THR A 5 -31.02 11.80 33.48
C THR A 5 -29.75 12.62 33.16
N LEU A 6 -29.06 13.12 34.19
CA LEU A 6 -27.84 13.93 34.02
C LEU A 6 -26.62 13.11 33.57
N PHE A 7 -26.49 11.86 34.03
CA PHE A 7 -25.39 10.98 33.64
C PHE A 7 -25.51 10.49 32.18
N THR A 8 -26.73 10.25 31.68
CA THR A 8 -26.96 9.82 30.29
C THR A 8 -26.71 10.94 29.28
N ILE A 9 -27.05 12.18 29.64
CA ILE A 9 -26.82 13.35 28.77
C ILE A 9 -25.32 13.69 28.72
N ALA A 10 -24.62 13.67 29.86
CA ALA A 10 -23.18 13.90 29.90
C ALA A 10 -22.38 12.80 29.17
N GLY A 11 -22.75 11.53 29.33
CA GLY A 11 -22.14 10.42 28.59
C GLY A 11 -22.41 10.47 27.08
N GLY A 12 -23.63 10.85 26.67
CA GLY A 12 -24.00 11.03 25.25
C GLY A 12 -23.27 12.21 24.59
N LEU A 13 -23.10 13.33 25.29
CA LEU A 13 -22.33 14.49 24.82
C LEU A 13 -20.84 14.18 24.72
N LEU A 14 -20.27 13.44 25.68
CA LEU A 14 -18.86 13.04 25.65
C LEU A 14 -18.59 12.06 24.49
N CYS A 15 -19.46 11.06 24.30
CA CYS A 15 -19.38 10.16 23.14
C CYS A 15 -19.58 10.91 21.81
N GLY A 16 -20.53 11.83 21.73
CA GLY A 16 -20.78 12.64 20.52
C GLY A 16 -19.60 13.54 20.15
N LEU A 17 -18.94 14.17 21.14
CA LEU A 17 -17.75 14.98 20.95
C LEU A 17 -16.52 14.14 20.56
N LEU A 18 -16.35 12.95 21.13
CA LEU A 18 -15.30 12.02 20.74
C LEU A 18 -15.47 11.51 19.30
N VAL A 19 -16.71 11.19 18.89
CA VAL A 19 -17.02 10.76 17.52
C VAL A 19 -16.82 11.90 16.52
N ALA A 20 -17.27 13.12 16.84
CA ALA A 20 -17.07 14.29 15.99
C ALA A 20 -15.59 14.71 15.89
N GLY A 21 -14.83 14.58 16.98
CA GLY A 21 -13.38 14.80 17.00
C GLY A 21 -12.64 13.76 16.16
N ALA A 22 -13.01 12.48 16.26
CA ALA A 22 -12.45 11.40 15.46
C ALA A 22 -12.78 11.55 13.95
N LEU A 23 -13.98 12.05 13.62
CA LEU A 23 -14.37 12.34 12.23
C LEU A 23 -13.59 13.54 11.63
N LYS A 24 -13.31 14.57 12.43
CA LYS A 24 -12.46 15.71 12.01
C LYS A 24 -10.96 15.38 11.93
N TRP A 25 -10.51 14.30 12.56
CA TRP A 25 -9.09 13.92 12.56
C TRP A 25 -8.65 13.20 11.28
N ARG A 26 -9.60 12.72 10.48
CA ARG A 26 -9.33 12.24 9.12
C ARG A 26 -9.16 13.47 8.23
N GLY A 27 -7.91 13.77 7.85
CA GLY A 27 -7.61 14.82 6.86
C GLY A 27 -8.37 14.62 5.54
N ASP A 28 -8.25 15.54 4.59
CA ASP A 28 -8.96 15.45 3.30
C ASP A 28 -8.70 14.09 2.63
N PRO A 29 -9.73 13.22 2.49
CA PRO A 29 -9.56 11.91 1.89
C PRO A 29 -9.32 11.99 0.38
N ASN A 30 -9.46 13.16 -0.25
CA ASN A 30 -9.20 13.38 -1.67
C ASN A 30 -7.92 14.18 -1.92
N ALA A 31 -7.06 14.39 -0.91
CA ALA A 31 -5.86 15.21 -1.09
C ALA A 31 -4.95 14.67 -2.22
N LEU A 32 -4.74 13.36 -2.29
CA LEU A 32 -3.96 12.75 -3.39
C LEU A 32 -4.63 12.95 -4.75
N TRP A 33 -5.97 12.83 -4.82
CA TRP A 33 -6.70 13.09 -6.06
C TRP A 33 -6.58 14.55 -6.49
N HIS A 34 -6.67 15.51 -5.56
CA HIS A 34 -6.48 16.93 -5.85
C HIS A 34 -5.06 17.22 -6.35
N ILE A 35 -4.03 16.62 -5.76
CA ILE A 35 -2.64 16.77 -6.22
C ILE A 35 -2.51 16.26 -7.67
N VAL A 36 -2.98 15.06 -7.97
CA VAL A 36 -2.85 14.49 -9.32
C VAL A 36 -3.68 15.26 -10.34
N SER A 37 -4.97 15.46 -10.08
CA SER A 37 -5.92 16.01 -11.07
C SER A 37 -5.83 17.53 -11.28
N GLN A 38 -5.32 18.28 -10.29
CA GLN A 38 -5.30 19.74 -10.35
C GLN A 38 -3.88 20.33 -10.43
N GLN A 39 -2.84 19.53 -10.21
CA GLN A 39 -1.45 19.99 -10.27
C GLN A 39 -0.67 19.12 -11.25
N CYS A 40 -0.37 17.87 -10.90
CA CYS A 40 0.56 17.04 -11.67
C CYS A 40 0.14 16.84 -13.13
N VAL A 41 -1.13 16.45 -13.37
CA VAL A 41 -1.63 16.20 -14.73
C VAL A 41 -1.74 17.50 -15.55
N PRO A 42 -2.38 18.58 -15.05
CA PRO A 42 -2.40 19.86 -15.75
C PRO A 42 -1.02 20.42 -16.07
N ASP A 43 -0.08 20.39 -15.12
CA ASP A 43 1.27 20.94 -15.33
C ASP A 43 2.08 20.07 -16.31
N GLN A 44 1.92 18.74 -16.27
CA GLN A 44 2.48 17.87 -17.30
C GLN A 44 1.94 18.21 -18.70
N GLN A 45 0.63 18.40 -18.85
CA GLN A 45 0.01 18.66 -20.15
C GLN A 45 0.34 20.05 -20.71
N GLN A 46 0.38 21.07 -19.85
CA GLN A 46 0.55 22.46 -20.28
C GLN A 46 2.02 22.86 -20.37
N GLN A 47 2.85 22.37 -19.45
CA GLN A 47 4.22 22.84 -19.27
C GLN A 47 5.28 21.75 -19.50
N HIS A 48 4.86 20.48 -19.67
CA HIS A 48 5.77 19.33 -19.69
C HIS A 48 6.62 19.23 -18.41
N LYS A 49 6.05 19.65 -17.29
CA LYS A 49 6.67 19.62 -15.97
C LYS A 49 5.68 19.00 -14.98
N PRO A 50 5.98 17.83 -14.40
CA PRO A 50 5.01 17.09 -13.60
C PRO A 50 4.84 17.62 -12.17
N ASP A 51 5.49 18.72 -11.79
CA ASP A 51 5.47 19.26 -10.42
C ASP A 51 4.03 19.34 -9.86
N PRO A 52 3.79 18.95 -8.58
CA PRO A 52 4.76 18.46 -7.59
C PRO A 52 5.11 16.97 -7.72
N CYS A 53 4.59 16.27 -8.73
CA CYS A 53 4.94 14.88 -8.98
C CYS A 53 6.34 14.77 -9.60
N LEU A 54 7.01 13.65 -9.31
CA LEU A 54 8.30 13.29 -9.88
C LEU A 54 8.18 12.92 -11.37
N ALA A 55 7.06 12.31 -11.75
CA ALA A 55 6.75 11.95 -13.12
C ALA A 55 5.22 11.84 -13.32
N VAL A 56 4.78 12.08 -14.55
CA VAL A 56 3.41 11.79 -15.00
C VAL A 56 3.51 11.14 -16.39
N ASP A 57 2.90 9.97 -16.53
CA ASP A 57 2.79 9.26 -17.81
C ASP A 57 1.29 8.99 -18.06
N LEU A 58 0.71 9.76 -18.98
CA LEU A 58 -0.71 9.67 -19.31
C LEU A 58 -1.03 8.41 -20.13
N ASP A 59 -0.09 7.93 -20.93
CA ASP A 59 -0.28 6.73 -21.76
C ASP A 59 -0.29 5.47 -20.90
N ARG A 60 0.55 5.45 -19.85
CA ARG A 60 0.58 4.37 -18.85
C ARG A 60 -0.34 4.62 -17.65
N GLY A 61 -0.98 5.78 -17.60
CA GLY A 61 -2.04 6.11 -16.65
C GLY A 61 -1.60 6.37 -15.21
N TYR A 62 -0.37 6.84 -14.95
CA TYR A 62 0.11 7.07 -13.58
C TYR A 62 0.82 8.42 -13.37
N ALA A 63 0.82 8.85 -12.11
CA ALA A 63 1.67 9.89 -11.55
C ALA A 63 2.53 9.28 -10.43
N LEU A 64 3.82 9.62 -10.41
CA LEU A 64 4.75 9.24 -9.35
C LEU A 64 4.95 10.45 -8.45
N LEU A 65 4.60 10.34 -7.17
CA LEU A 65 4.62 11.44 -6.20
C LEU A 65 5.54 11.10 -5.03
N LYS A 66 6.37 12.04 -4.61
CA LYS A 66 7.12 11.92 -3.35
C LYS A 66 6.18 12.12 -2.16
N ASP A 67 6.07 11.13 -1.26
CA ASP A 67 5.22 11.25 -0.08
C ASP A 67 5.89 12.16 0.97
N ARG A 68 5.06 12.83 1.78
CA ARG A 68 5.49 13.68 2.90
C ARG A 68 5.82 12.88 4.17
N ASN A 69 5.38 11.63 4.26
CA ASN A 69 5.47 10.80 5.47
C ASN A 69 6.88 10.25 5.73
N GLY A 70 7.79 10.32 4.76
CA GLY A 70 9.19 10.00 4.99
C GLY A 70 10.10 10.32 3.80
N PRO A 71 11.41 10.43 4.05
CA PRO A 71 12.37 10.80 3.01
C PRO A 71 12.48 9.75 1.90
N LEU A 72 12.22 8.48 2.21
CA LEU A 72 12.32 7.34 1.30
C LEU A 72 10.97 6.65 1.17
N HIS A 73 9.98 7.43 0.75
CA HIS A 73 8.63 6.98 0.47
C HIS A 73 8.09 7.74 -0.74
N ASP A 74 7.79 7.00 -1.80
CA ASP A 74 7.11 7.52 -2.98
C ASP A 74 5.77 6.78 -3.18
N LEU A 75 4.87 7.38 -3.96
CA LEU A 75 3.56 6.84 -4.29
C LEU A 75 3.42 6.77 -5.80
N LEU A 76 2.95 5.62 -6.31
CA LEU A 76 2.38 5.55 -7.64
C LEU A 76 0.86 5.69 -7.54
N ILE A 77 0.30 6.67 -8.25
CA ILE A 77 -1.10 7.08 -8.16
C ILE A 77 -1.69 7.11 -9.58
N PRO A 78 -2.88 6.54 -9.84
CA PRO A 78 -3.53 6.67 -11.14
C PRO A 78 -3.82 8.12 -11.51
N VAL A 79 -3.69 8.46 -12.80
CA VAL A 79 -4.11 9.77 -13.33
C VAL A 79 -5.63 9.91 -13.46
N ASP A 80 -6.33 8.78 -13.46
CA ASP A 80 -7.78 8.68 -13.37
C ASP A 80 -8.25 8.48 -11.94
N LYS A 81 -9.53 8.75 -11.69
CA LYS A 81 -10.14 8.55 -10.38
C LYS A 81 -10.43 7.07 -10.14
N VAL A 82 -9.55 6.41 -9.39
CA VAL A 82 -9.68 5.02 -8.95
C VAL A 82 -9.71 5.03 -7.43
N THR A 83 -10.71 4.41 -6.81
CA THR A 83 -10.94 4.59 -5.36
C THR A 83 -9.88 3.93 -4.49
N GLY A 84 -9.43 2.73 -4.86
CA GLY A 84 -8.48 1.93 -4.09
C GLY A 84 -8.49 0.46 -4.50
N ILE A 85 -7.99 -0.40 -3.61
CA ILE A 85 -7.88 -1.84 -3.85
C ILE A 85 -9.22 -2.52 -4.16
N GLU A 86 -10.32 -1.94 -3.69
CA GLU A 86 -11.68 -2.45 -3.88
C GLU A 86 -12.31 -2.11 -5.23
N ASP A 87 -11.63 -1.32 -6.06
CA ASP A 87 -12.17 -0.91 -7.34
C ASP A 87 -12.39 -2.14 -8.24
N PRO A 88 -13.62 -2.38 -8.75
CA PRO A 88 -13.96 -3.62 -9.45
C PRO A 88 -13.25 -3.78 -10.80
N ALA A 89 -12.59 -2.74 -11.31
CA ALA A 89 -11.80 -2.81 -12.54
C ALA A 89 -10.34 -3.24 -12.28
N LEU A 90 -9.86 -3.14 -11.04
CA LEU A 90 -8.49 -3.49 -10.66
C LEU A 90 -8.27 -5.01 -10.68
N GLY A 91 -7.17 -5.47 -11.28
CA GLY A 91 -6.87 -6.90 -11.40
C GLY A 91 -7.71 -7.66 -12.44
N ARG A 92 -8.49 -6.95 -13.28
CA ARG A 92 -9.36 -7.56 -14.31
C ARG A 92 -9.00 -7.16 -15.74
N GLN A 93 -7.75 -6.73 -15.98
CA GLN A 93 -7.26 -6.22 -17.27
C GLN A 93 -8.01 -4.96 -17.77
N LEU A 94 -8.80 -4.32 -16.92
CA LEU A 94 -9.54 -3.08 -17.23
C LEU A 94 -8.81 -1.82 -16.77
N LEU A 95 -7.78 -1.97 -15.92
CA LEU A 95 -6.92 -0.90 -15.45
C LEU A 95 -5.45 -1.28 -15.65
N PRO A 96 -4.54 -0.30 -15.75
CA PRO A 96 -3.10 -0.54 -15.74
C PRO A 96 -2.64 -1.37 -14.54
N HIS A 97 -1.58 -2.17 -14.73
CA HIS A 97 -0.97 -2.98 -13.66
C HIS A 97 -0.16 -2.11 -12.69
N TYR A 98 -0.83 -1.29 -11.89
CA TYR A 98 -0.22 -0.27 -11.03
C TYR A 98 0.85 -0.84 -10.08
N PHE A 99 0.69 -2.09 -9.60
CA PHE A 99 1.69 -2.77 -8.78
C PHE A 99 3.00 -3.02 -9.52
N THR A 100 2.90 -3.58 -10.72
CA THR A 100 4.05 -3.82 -11.60
C THR A 100 4.69 -2.51 -12.03
N GLN A 101 3.89 -1.48 -12.30
CA GLN A 101 4.42 -0.14 -12.60
C GLN A 101 5.19 0.45 -11.40
N ALA A 102 4.65 0.34 -10.19
CA ALA A 102 5.29 0.86 -8.99
C ALA A 102 6.66 0.20 -8.78
N TRP A 103 6.73 -1.12 -8.99
CA TRP A 103 7.99 -1.86 -8.95
C TRP A 103 8.99 -1.39 -10.01
N LYS A 104 8.54 -1.12 -11.25
CA LYS A 104 9.41 -0.58 -12.31
C LYS A 104 9.98 0.79 -11.97
N HIS A 105 9.27 1.60 -11.18
CA HIS A 105 9.70 2.94 -10.76
C HIS A 105 10.46 2.99 -9.43
N ARG A 106 10.71 1.84 -8.79
CA ARG A 106 11.41 1.75 -7.49
C ARG A 106 12.76 2.50 -7.41
N ALA A 107 13.46 2.61 -8.54
CA ALA A 107 14.76 3.28 -8.60
C ALA A 107 14.68 4.77 -8.26
N ALA A 108 13.52 5.42 -8.48
CA ALA A 108 13.29 6.83 -8.12
C ALA A 108 13.46 7.07 -6.61
N LEU A 109 13.26 6.05 -5.78
CA LEU A 109 13.49 6.13 -4.33
C LEU A 109 14.95 6.46 -3.98
N SER A 110 15.88 6.16 -4.90
CA SER A 110 17.31 6.44 -4.75
C SER A 110 17.73 7.83 -5.23
N ASP A 111 16.81 8.60 -5.82
CA ASP A 111 17.14 9.90 -6.40
C ASP A 111 17.66 10.86 -5.32
N GLY A 112 18.82 11.46 -5.58
CA GLY A 112 19.50 12.35 -4.64
C GLY A 112 20.32 11.64 -3.54
N LEU A 113 20.31 10.31 -3.46
CA LEU A 113 21.14 9.57 -2.51
C LEU A 113 22.58 9.39 -3.02
N LYS A 114 23.54 9.31 -2.09
CA LYS A 114 24.96 9.04 -2.41
C LYS A 114 25.18 7.60 -2.89
N LYS A 115 24.37 6.66 -2.40
CA LYS A 115 24.39 5.25 -2.78
C LYS A 115 22.95 4.83 -3.08
N PRO A 116 22.72 4.09 -4.18
CA PRO A 116 21.39 3.59 -4.49
C PRO A 116 20.94 2.59 -3.43
N ILE A 117 19.63 2.54 -3.18
CA ILE A 117 18.99 1.54 -2.35
C ILE A 117 19.00 0.21 -3.12
N PRO A 118 19.55 -0.88 -2.56
CA PRO A 118 19.46 -2.20 -3.17
C PRO A 118 18.00 -2.63 -3.37
N ASP A 119 17.69 -3.21 -4.54
CA ASP A 119 16.36 -3.74 -4.85
C ASP A 119 15.85 -4.73 -3.79
N ALA A 120 16.75 -5.51 -3.19
CA ALA A 120 16.45 -6.47 -2.12
C ALA A 120 15.80 -5.81 -0.88
N PHE A 121 15.98 -4.51 -0.69
CA PHE A 121 15.40 -3.76 0.43
C PHE A 121 14.05 -3.14 0.07
N VAL A 122 13.71 -3.02 -1.21
CA VAL A 122 12.52 -2.29 -1.65
C VAL A 122 11.30 -3.21 -1.69
N SER A 123 10.15 -2.63 -1.38
CA SER A 123 8.84 -3.25 -1.56
C SER A 123 7.85 -2.26 -2.15
N VAL A 124 6.79 -2.80 -2.74
CA VAL A 124 5.61 -2.03 -3.13
C VAL A 124 4.38 -2.54 -2.41
N ALA A 125 3.53 -1.65 -1.92
CA ALA A 125 2.39 -2.01 -1.07
C ALA A 125 1.12 -1.22 -1.39
N ILE A 126 -0.05 -1.83 -1.21
CA ILE A 126 -1.37 -1.17 -1.21
C ILE A 126 -2.14 -1.62 0.01
N ASN A 127 -2.75 -0.65 0.69
CA ASN A 127 -3.57 -0.89 1.87
C ASN A 127 -5.03 -1.17 1.49
N SER A 128 -5.72 -1.84 2.41
CA SER A 128 -7.17 -2.02 2.34
C SER A 128 -7.90 -0.68 2.40
N ARG A 129 -9.22 -0.72 2.22
CA ARG A 129 -10.09 0.43 2.45
C ARG A 129 -9.99 0.96 3.89
N PHE A 130 -9.76 0.06 4.85
CA PHE A 130 -9.72 0.38 6.27
C PHE A 130 -8.32 0.78 6.75
N GLY A 131 -7.27 0.35 6.03
CA GLY A 131 -5.87 0.63 6.33
C GLY A 131 -5.34 1.94 5.71
N ARG A 132 -6.19 2.73 5.04
CA ARG A 132 -5.78 3.97 4.36
C ARG A 132 -6.57 5.20 4.81
N SER A 133 -6.00 6.37 4.56
CA SER A 133 -6.63 7.67 4.82
C SER A 133 -7.10 8.40 3.56
N GLN A 134 -6.65 7.97 2.38
CA GLN A 134 -6.94 8.59 1.09
C GLN A 134 -7.84 7.67 0.24
N ASN A 135 -8.86 8.25 -0.38
CA ASN A 135 -9.84 7.58 -1.26
C ASN A 135 -9.47 7.73 -2.74
N GLN A 136 -8.17 7.72 -3.01
CA GLN A 136 -7.57 7.59 -4.33
C GLN A 136 -6.60 6.43 -4.24
N LEU A 137 -6.59 5.50 -5.20
CA LEU A 137 -5.66 4.39 -5.24
C LEU A 137 -4.23 4.93 -5.21
N HIS A 138 -3.39 4.37 -4.34
CA HIS A 138 -1.98 4.69 -4.25
C HIS A 138 -1.21 3.45 -3.85
N VAL A 139 -0.12 3.19 -4.57
CA VAL A 139 0.83 2.11 -4.28
C VAL A 139 2.06 2.74 -3.65
N HIS A 140 2.36 2.35 -2.42
CA HIS A 140 3.52 2.78 -1.66
C HIS A 140 4.78 2.13 -2.21
N ILE A 141 5.83 2.91 -2.45
CA ILE A 141 7.17 2.46 -2.81
C ILE A 141 8.10 2.87 -1.69
N ALA A 142 8.63 1.89 -0.96
CA ALA A 142 9.49 2.14 0.20
C ALA A 142 10.31 0.90 0.56
N CYS A 143 11.28 1.07 1.46
CA CYS A 143 12.03 -0.07 1.98
C CYS A 143 11.17 -0.95 2.89
N LEU A 144 11.50 -2.23 2.97
CA LEU A 144 11.02 -3.12 4.02
C LEU A 144 11.56 -2.69 5.38
N ARG A 145 10.81 -2.98 6.42
CA ARG A 145 11.33 -2.98 7.79
C ARG A 145 12.43 -4.05 7.95
N PRO A 146 13.49 -3.79 8.72
CA PRO A 146 14.56 -4.76 8.97
C PRO A 146 14.06 -6.13 9.46
N GLU A 147 13.14 -6.14 10.41
CA GLU A 147 12.56 -7.36 10.97
C GLU A 147 11.73 -8.15 9.96
N VAL A 148 11.09 -7.48 9.01
CA VAL A 148 10.34 -8.12 7.91
C VAL A 148 11.33 -8.72 6.90
N PHE A 149 12.37 -7.97 6.52
CA PHE A 149 13.42 -8.47 5.62
C PHE A 149 14.08 -9.74 6.17
N VAL A 150 14.43 -9.75 7.46
CA VAL A 150 15.00 -10.93 8.14
C VAL A 150 14.00 -12.09 8.16
N ALA A 151 12.73 -11.83 8.50
CA ALA A 151 11.70 -12.87 8.55
C ALA A 151 11.47 -13.52 7.18
N LEU A 152 11.49 -12.74 6.09
CA LEU A 152 11.34 -13.25 4.72
C LEU A 152 12.58 -14.01 4.25
N SER A 153 13.78 -13.53 4.59
CA SER A 153 15.04 -14.20 4.26
C SER A 153 15.15 -15.59 4.89
N GLN A 154 14.48 -15.81 6.02
CA GLN A 154 14.45 -17.09 6.72
C GLN A 154 13.42 -18.11 6.16
N GLN A 155 12.50 -17.69 5.28
CA GLN A 155 11.48 -18.59 4.72
C GLN A 155 12.05 -19.59 3.70
N GLY A 156 13.27 -19.36 3.18
CA GLY A 156 13.95 -20.29 2.28
C GLY A 156 13.08 -20.77 1.10
N LYS A 157 13.04 -22.09 0.88
CA LYS A 157 12.20 -22.76 -0.13
C LYS A 157 10.82 -23.19 0.38
N ALA A 158 10.40 -22.74 1.57
CA ALA A 158 9.13 -23.17 2.17
C ALA A 158 7.90 -22.52 1.53
N LEU A 159 8.09 -21.40 0.80
CA LEU A 159 7.04 -20.75 0.03
C LEU A 159 7.05 -21.26 -1.41
N ASP A 160 5.85 -21.44 -1.96
CA ASP A 160 5.62 -21.73 -3.37
C ASP A 160 4.54 -20.80 -3.95
N GLU A 161 4.05 -21.11 -5.15
CA GLU A 161 3.08 -20.28 -5.86
C GLU A 161 1.66 -20.34 -5.29
N GLN A 162 1.40 -21.14 -4.26
CA GLN A 162 0.13 -21.19 -3.54
C GLN A 162 0.11 -20.20 -2.38
N TRP A 163 -1.04 -19.60 -2.14
CA TRP A 163 -1.24 -18.75 -0.96
C TRP A 163 -1.25 -19.61 0.31
N GLN A 164 -0.32 -19.34 1.21
CA GLN A 164 -0.21 -20.03 2.50
C GLN A 164 0.03 -19.06 3.65
N VAL A 165 -0.59 -19.32 4.80
CA VAL A 165 -0.41 -18.50 6.00
C VAL A 165 1.02 -18.67 6.52
N LEU A 166 1.70 -17.55 6.78
CA LEU A 166 3.03 -17.56 7.39
C LEU A 166 2.95 -18.14 8.80
N PRO A 167 3.94 -18.96 9.22
CA PRO A 167 3.93 -19.61 10.53
C PRO A 167 4.11 -18.63 11.69
N ARG A 168 4.56 -17.40 11.42
CA ARG A 168 4.72 -16.34 12.41
C ARG A 168 4.05 -15.07 11.89
N PRO A 169 3.33 -14.33 12.75
CA PRO A 169 2.75 -13.05 12.38
C PRO A 169 3.86 -12.03 12.06
N LEU A 170 3.55 -11.10 11.16
CA LEU A 170 4.36 -9.91 10.90
C LEU A 170 3.63 -8.71 11.49
N MET A 171 4.34 -7.87 12.25
CA MET A 171 3.75 -6.72 12.95
C MET A 171 2.56 -7.10 13.87
N GLY A 172 2.54 -8.32 14.38
CA GLY A 172 1.44 -8.83 15.22
C GLY A 172 0.21 -9.31 14.44
N HIS A 173 0.27 -9.29 13.11
CA HIS A 173 -0.85 -9.65 12.23
C HIS A 173 -0.59 -10.92 11.42
N THR A 174 -1.66 -11.65 11.12
CA THR A 174 -1.60 -12.82 10.25
C THR A 174 -1.40 -12.39 8.80
N TYR A 175 -0.40 -12.97 8.14
CA TYR A 175 -0.09 -12.73 6.72
C TYR A 175 -0.12 -14.04 5.95
N SER A 176 -0.76 -14.03 4.79
CA SER A 176 -0.62 -15.05 3.75
C SER A 176 0.48 -14.64 2.80
N ALA A 177 1.27 -15.61 2.33
CA ALA A 177 2.35 -15.42 1.39
C ALA A 177 2.22 -16.38 0.21
N ARG A 178 2.70 -15.95 -0.96
CA ARG A 178 2.99 -16.81 -2.11
C ARG A 178 4.17 -16.27 -2.90
N THR A 179 4.80 -17.10 -3.70
CA THR A 179 5.86 -16.68 -4.62
C THR A 179 5.30 -16.33 -5.99
N LEU A 180 6.03 -15.48 -6.71
CA LEU A 180 5.78 -15.14 -8.10
C LEU A 180 7.13 -15.17 -8.84
N SER A 181 7.24 -15.93 -9.93
CA SER A 181 8.50 -16.00 -10.68
C SER A 181 8.86 -14.63 -11.28
N ALA A 182 10.13 -14.42 -11.62
CA ALA A 182 10.56 -13.16 -12.26
C ALA A 182 9.82 -12.94 -13.59
N THR A 183 9.68 -13.99 -14.40
CA THR A 183 8.95 -13.95 -15.67
C THR A 183 7.47 -13.62 -15.46
N ASP A 184 6.83 -14.25 -14.46
CA ASP A 184 5.42 -13.98 -14.18
C ASP A 184 5.20 -12.57 -13.64
N ALA A 185 6.15 -12.02 -12.88
CA ALA A 185 6.08 -10.64 -12.41
C ALA A 185 6.14 -9.59 -13.54
N GLU A 186 6.61 -9.98 -14.73
CA GLU A 186 6.60 -9.10 -15.91
C GLU A 186 5.25 -9.08 -16.64
N VAL A 187 4.49 -10.19 -16.58
CA VAL A 187 3.29 -10.39 -17.41
C VAL A 187 1.99 -10.46 -16.60
N LEU A 188 2.01 -11.03 -15.40
CA LEU A 188 0.85 -11.12 -14.52
C LEU A 188 0.69 -9.84 -13.71
N ASP A 189 -0.57 -9.50 -13.43
CA ASP A 189 -0.91 -8.45 -12.47
C ASP A 189 -0.99 -9.06 -11.05
N PRO A 190 -0.15 -8.65 -10.09
CA PRO A 190 -0.28 -9.08 -8.70
C PRO A 190 -1.66 -8.83 -8.11
N MET A 191 -2.40 -7.83 -8.61
CA MET A 191 -3.77 -7.55 -8.19
C MET A 191 -4.76 -8.60 -8.67
N ALA A 192 -4.56 -9.20 -9.85
CA ALA A 192 -5.39 -10.31 -10.33
C ALA A 192 -5.19 -11.55 -9.43
N LEU A 193 -3.94 -11.83 -9.07
CA LEU A 193 -3.58 -12.94 -8.20
C LEU A 193 -4.15 -12.80 -6.78
N LEU A 194 -4.25 -11.56 -6.28
CA LEU A 194 -4.95 -11.27 -5.03
C LEU A 194 -6.48 -11.41 -5.20
N HIS A 195 -7.04 -10.93 -6.31
CA HIS A 195 -8.47 -11.03 -6.59
C HIS A 195 -8.95 -12.47 -6.55
N ASP A 196 -8.28 -13.37 -7.27
CA ASP A 196 -8.61 -14.80 -7.31
C ASP A 196 -8.54 -15.43 -5.91
N TYR A 197 -7.55 -15.05 -5.11
CA TYR A 197 -7.42 -15.50 -3.73
C TYR A 197 -8.58 -15.04 -2.85
N VAL A 198 -8.91 -13.75 -2.91
CA VAL A 198 -9.99 -13.16 -2.12
C VAL A 198 -11.35 -13.74 -2.49
N GLU A 199 -11.59 -13.99 -3.78
CA GLU A 199 -12.79 -14.65 -4.27
C GLU A 199 -12.89 -16.09 -3.76
N ALA A 200 -11.79 -16.85 -3.79
CA ALA A 200 -11.74 -18.21 -3.23
C ALA A 200 -11.99 -18.26 -1.71
N GLN A 201 -11.67 -17.18 -0.98
CA GLN A 201 -12.01 -17.03 0.44
C GLN A 201 -13.47 -16.57 0.67
N GLY A 202 -14.25 -16.29 -0.38
CA GLY A 202 -15.60 -15.72 -0.25
C GLY A 202 -15.61 -14.34 0.42
N SER A 203 -14.55 -13.55 0.22
CA SER A 203 -14.35 -12.27 0.91
C SER A 203 -14.40 -11.07 -0.04
N SER A 204 -14.06 -9.87 0.47
CA SER A 204 -14.06 -8.63 -0.31
C SER A 204 -12.66 -8.05 -0.43
N MET A 205 -12.30 -7.61 -1.65
CA MET A 205 -11.03 -6.90 -1.90
C MET A 205 -10.83 -5.71 -0.97
N SER A 206 -11.93 -5.06 -0.54
CA SER A 206 -11.87 -3.92 0.38
C SER A 206 -11.27 -4.23 1.75
N HIS A 207 -11.23 -5.51 2.15
CA HIS A 207 -10.66 -5.95 3.44
C HIS A 207 -9.18 -6.27 3.33
N TYR A 208 -8.68 -6.56 2.12
CA TYR A 208 -7.34 -7.09 1.90
C TYR A 208 -6.37 -5.97 1.52
N SER A 209 -5.10 -6.32 1.64
CA SER A 209 -3.95 -5.52 1.23
C SER A 209 -2.96 -6.40 0.50
N LEU A 210 -2.00 -5.78 -0.18
CA LEU A 210 -0.94 -6.50 -0.88
C LEU A 210 0.39 -5.80 -0.64
N LEU A 211 1.45 -6.57 -0.49
CA LEU A 211 2.83 -6.13 -0.65
C LEU A 211 3.57 -7.10 -1.57
N MET A 212 4.47 -6.57 -2.40
CA MET A 212 5.38 -7.33 -3.25
C MET A 212 6.81 -6.87 -3.01
N THR A 213 7.74 -7.82 -2.91
CA THR A 213 9.17 -7.56 -2.70
C THR A 213 10.01 -8.70 -3.29
N PRO A 214 11.22 -8.44 -3.82
CA PRO A 214 12.03 -9.48 -4.44
C PRO A 214 12.64 -10.41 -3.39
N ARG A 215 12.99 -11.60 -3.82
CA ARG A 215 13.73 -12.62 -3.08
C ARG A 215 15.16 -12.68 -3.61
N ALA A 216 16.03 -13.32 -2.83
CA ALA A 216 17.45 -13.46 -3.17
C ALA A 216 17.69 -14.25 -4.49
N ASP A 217 16.74 -15.08 -4.90
CA ASP A 217 16.80 -15.86 -6.15
C ASP A 217 16.25 -15.10 -7.37
N GLY A 218 15.87 -13.83 -7.20
CA GLY A 218 15.29 -12.99 -8.26
C GLY A 218 13.79 -13.17 -8.47
N SER A 219 13.15 -14.16 -7.84
CA SER A 219 11.69 -14.24 -7.76
C SER A 219 11.11 -13.20 -6.80
N PHE A 220 9.80 -13.12 -6.69
CA PHE A 220 9.10 -12.23 -5.78
C PHE A 220 8.34 -13.03 -4.72
N VAL A 221 8.14 -12.41 -3.56
CA VAL A 221 7.12 -12.83 -2.59
C VAL A 221 6.01 -11.79 -2.57
N LEU A 222 4.77 -12.27 -2.62
CA LEU A 222 3.57 -11.50 -2.36
C LEU A 222 3.12 -11.78 -0.94
N LEU A 223 2.79 -10.73 -0.19
CA LEU A 223 2.25 -10.79 1.16
C LEU A 223 0.88 -10.13 1.18
N SER A 224 -0.09 -10.80 1.78
CA SER A 224 -1.43 -10.25 1.96
C SER A 224 -1.91 -10.44 3.38
N THR A 225 -2.46 -9.37 3.95
CA THR A 225 -3.22 -9.42 5.19
C THR A 225 -4.58 -8.76 4.99
N HIS A 226 -5.51 -9.04 5.89
CA HIS A 226 -6.89 -8.56 5.80
C HIS A 226 -7.40 -7.99 7.12
N LEU A 227 -8.48 -7.22 7.04
CA LEU A 227 -9.20 -6.70 8.21
C LEU A 227 -9.53 -7.83 9.20
N ALA A 228 -8.92 -7.77 10.39
CA ALA A 228 -9.13 -8.73 11.46
C ALA A 228 -9.22 -7.99 12.80
N LEU A 229 -10.45 -7.84 13.33
CA LEU A 229 -10.69 -7.07 14.56
C LEU A 229 -10.02 -7.69 15.79
N THR A 230 -9.86 -9.02 15.82
CA THR A 230 -9.18 -9.74 16.91
C THR A 230 -7.69 -9.40 17.00
N GLU A 231 -7.09 -9.00 15.88
CA GLU A 231 -5.69 -8.59 15.78
C GLU A 231 -5.52 -7.07 15.78
N LEU A 232 -6.64 -6.31 15.84
CA LEU A 232 -6.67 -4.86 15.57
C LEU A 232 -6.08 -4.49 14.19
N ASN A 233 -6.14 -5.43 13.26
CA ASN A 233 -5.56 -5.31 11.94
C ASN A 233 -6.55 -4.66 10.99
N LEU A 234 -6.15 -3.54 10.37
CA LEU A 234 -6.96 -2.81 9.40
C LEU A 234 -6.68 -3.21 7.95
N GLY A 235 -5.90 -4.26 7.71
CA GLY A 235 -5.46 -4.66 6.37
C GLY A 235 -4.49 -3.64 5.78
N SER A 236 -3.36 -3.37 6.45
CA SER A 236 -2.41 -2.32 6.03
C SER A 236 -1.04 -2.90 5.71
N ALA A 237 -0.83 -3.39 4.48
CA ALA A 237 0.47 -3.93 4.07
C ALA A 237 1.62 -2.90 4.10
N GLY A 238 1.32 -1.60 4.03
CA GLY A 238 2.30 -0.53 4.22
C GLY A 238 2.91 -0.51 5.63
N GLU A 239 2.33 -1.22 6.61
CA GLU A 239 2.92 -1.35 7.94
C GLU A 239 4.25 -2.13 7.92
N LEU A 240 4.47 -2.97 6.89
CA LEU A 240 5.70 -3.73 6.71
C LEU A 240 6.85 -2.87 6.15
N GLN A 241 6.57 -1.61 5.80
CA GLN A 241 7.53 -0.70 5.21
C GLN A 241 8.16 0.24 6.25
N ASP A 242 9.39 0.65 5.95
CA ASP A 242 10.13 1.67 6.68
C ASP A 242 10.54 2.80 5.71
N TYR A 243 9.95 3.97 5.93
CA TYR A 243 10.16 5.16 5.11
C TYR A 243 11.49 5.90 5.40
N ARG A 244 12.27 5.40 6.36
CA ARG A 244 13.65 5.85 6.63
C ARG A 244 14.70 4.93 6.01
N CYS A 245 14.29 3.73 5.60
CA CYS A 245 15.16 2.69 5.04
C CYS A 245 16.36 2.35 5.94
N ASP A 246 16.08 2.01 7.20
CA ASP A 246 17.07 1.63 8.21
C ASP A 246 17.94 0.43 7.78
N LEU A 247 17.44 -0.42 6.87
CA LEU A 247 18.21 -1.48 6.19
C LEU A 247 19.52 -0.99 5.57
N MET A 248 19.60 0.27 5.14
CA MET A 248 20.82 0.87 4.58
C MET A 248 21.92 1.12 5.63
N THR A 249 21.60 0.98 6.92
CA THR A 249 22.50 1.28 8.04
C THR A 249 22.70 0.12 9.02
N GLN A 250 21.81 -0.88 8.99
CA GLN A 250 21.74 -1.95 10.00
C GLN A 250 22.29 -3.30 9.53
N LEU A 251 22.59 -3.46 8.24
CA LEU A 251 23.15 -4.67 7.64
C LEU A 251 24.54 -4.41 7.08
#